data_AF-A0A251V3N8-F1
#
_entry.id   AF-A0A251V3N8-F1
#
_cell.length_a   1.000
_cell.length_b   1.000
_cell.length_c   1.000
_cell.angle_alpha   90.00
_cell.angle_beta   90.00
_cell.angle_gamma   90.00
#
_symmetry.space_group_name_H-M   'P 1'
#
loop_
_entity.id
_entity.type
_entity.pdbx_description
1 polymer ?
#
loop_
_entity_poly.entity_id
_entity_poly.type
_entity_poly.pdbx_seq_one_letter_code
_entity_poly.pdbx_strand_id
1 'polypeptide(L)'
;MSVGLLDGATILGFIEDDEAFSSSVQDRFAYLDTNHDGILSYSEMLKELQSLRMIETHFGVDVKPDPKELARVYDSSFVQFDRDSNGTVDFEEFKAETKLMLLAMADDLGFLPVQMILDEDSFLKKAVDREDMKLQSGV
;
A
#
# COMPACT_ATOMS: atom_id res chain seq x y z
N MET A 1 -0.16 -13.93 -6.42
CA MET A 1 1.13 -13.41 -6.92
C MET A 1 1.08 -13.38 -8.43
N SER A 2 0.87 -12.20 -8.97
CA SER A 2 0.76 -11.93 -10.40
C SER A 2 1.77 -10.86 -10.80
N VAL A 3 2.24 -10.92 -12.04
CA VAL A 3 3.16 -9.91 -12.57
C VAL A 3 2.32 -8.83 -13.24
N GLY A 4 2.41 -7.60 -12.74
CA GLY A 4 1.70 -6.44 -13.28
C GLY A 4 2.67 -5.44 -13.90
N LEU A 5 2.25 -4.81 -14.99
CA LEU A 5 2.91 -3.64 -15.55
C LEU A 5 2.35 -2.42 -14.82
N LEU A 6 3.21 -1.63 -14.17
CA LEU A 6 2.80 -0.48 -13.39
C LEU A 6 3.49 0.77 -13.91
N ASP A 7 2.74 1.80 -14.26
CA ASP A 7 3.27 3.12 -14.58
C ASP A 7 2.60 4.23 -13.75
N GLY A 8 3.18 5.43 -13.78
CA GLY A 8 2.66 6.56 -13.02
C GLY A 8 1.23 6.94 -13.43
N ALA A 9 0.84 6.75 -14.69
CA ALA A 9 -0.53 7.03 -15.14
C ALA A 9 -1.53 5.97 -14.64
N THR A 10 -1.15 4.69 -14.54
CA THR A 10 -1.96 3.64 -13.92
C THR A 10 -2.28 4.01 -12.46
N ILE A 11 -1.25 4.39 -11.70
CA ILE A 11 -1.38 4.74 -10.29
C ILE A 11 -2.21 6.02 -10.13
N LEU A 12 -1.94 7.06 -10.92
CA LEU A 12 -2.71 8.30 -10.91
C LEU A 12 -4.17 8.05 -11.26
N GLY A 13 -4.45 7.25 -12.30
CA GLY A 13 -5.81 6.90 -12.70
C GLY A 13 -6.56 6.13 -11.60
N PHE A 14 -5.85 5.31 -10.82
CA PHE A 14 -6.40 4.66 -9.63
C PHE A 14 -6.72 5.66 -8.51
N ILE A 15 -5.82 6.61 -8.22
CA ILE A 15 -6.01 7.64 -7.20
C ILE A 15 -7.12 8.64 -7.56
N GLU A 16 -7.27 8.98 -8.84
CA GLU A 16 -8.31 9.89 -9.34
C GLU A 16 -9.72 9.30 -9.20
N ASP A 17 -9.85 7.98 -9.19
CA ASP A 17 -11.12 7.31 -8.91
C ASP A 17 -11.29 7.13 -7.41
N ASP A 18 -11.85 8.15 -6.78
CA ASP A 18 -12.06 8.15 -5.33
C ASP A 18 -12.96 6.97 -4.89
N GLU A 19 -13.85 6.45 -5.74
CA GLU A 19 -14.72 5.32 -5.39
C GLU A 19 -13.93 4.02 -5.35
N ALA A 20 -13.17 3.71 -6.42
CA ALA A 20 -12.31 2.52 -6.47
C ALA A 20 -11.17 2.59 -5.45
N PHE A 21 -10.57 3.77 -5.26
CA PHE A 21 -9.53 4.00 -4.28
C PHE A 21 -10.08 3.85 -2.86
N SER A 22 -11.17 4.55 -2.51
CA SER A 22 -11.76 4.46 -1.16
C SER A 22 -12.23 3.05 -0.85
N SER A 23 -12.86 2.36 -1.79
CA SER A 23 -13.28 0.96 -1.60
C SER A 23 -12.06 0.05 -1.37
N SER A 24 -10.98 0.24 -2.11
CA SER A 24 -9.75 -0.54 -1.93
C SER A 24 -9.07 -0.26 -0.60
N VAL A 25 -8.99 1.01 -0.19
CA VAL A 25 -8.43 1.45 1.09
C VAL A 25 -9.28 0.93 2.24
N GLN A 26 -10.60 0.97 2.13
CA GLN A 26 -11.53 0.47 3.12
C GLN A 26 -11.45 -1.05 3.28
N ASP A 27 -11.38 -1.79 2.16
CA ASP A 27 -11.20 -3.24 2.17
C ASP A 27 -9.88 -3.64 2.86
N ARG A 28 -8.81 -2.91 2.56
CA ARG A 28 -7.51 -3.11 3.22
C ARG A 28 -7.55 -2.72 4.69
N PHE A 29 -8.15 -1.59 5.03
CA PHE A 29 -8.30 -1.12 6.40
C PHE A 29 -9.09 -2.13 7.23
N ALA A 30 -10.23 -2.62 6.71
CA ALA A 30 -11.06 -3.62 7.37
C ALA A 30 -10.37 -4.99 7.52
N TYR A 31 -9.46 -5.33 6.60
CA TYR A 31 -8.62 -6.51 6.73
C TYR A 31 -7.61 -6.39 7.87
N LEU A 32 -7.13 -5.18 8.14
CA LEU A 32 -6.12 -4.91 9.17
C LEU A 32 -6.73 -4.68 10.55
N ASP A 33 -7.86 -3.99 10.59
CA ASP A 33 -8.72 -3.74 11.75
C ASP A 33 -9.33 -5.07 12.22
N THR A 34 -8.55 -5.84 12.98
CA THR A 34 -8.90 -7.20 13.38
C THR A 34 -9.92 -7.17 14.52
N ASN A 35 -9.87 -6.11 15.33
CA ASN A 35 -10.80 -5.89 16.44
C ASN A 35 -12.07 -5.12 16.01
N HIS A 36 -12.13 -4.64 14.76
CA HIS A 36 -13.25 -3.90 14.17
C HIS A 36 -13.65 -2.68 15.00
N ASP A 37 -12.66 -1.99 15.57
CA ASP A 37 -12.87 -0.78 16.36
C ASP A 37 -12.85 0.50 15.51
N GLY A 38 -12.53 0.38 14.22
CA GLY A 38 -12.47 1.50 13.27
C GLY A 38 -11.17 2.29 13.32
N ILE A 39 -10.13 1.79 14.01
CA ILE A 39 -8.79 2.39 14.08
C ILE A 39 -7.73 1.29 13.96
N LEU A 40 -6.58 1.60 13.36
CA LEU A 40 -5.47 0.66 13.30
C LEU A 40 -4.50 0.92 14.44
N SER A 41 -4.42 -0.03 15.35
CA SER A 41 -3.39 -0.02 16.38
C SER A 41 -2.02 -0.32 15.78
N TYR A 42 -0.96 0.08 16.48
CA TYR A 42 0.42 -0.28 16.12
C TYR A 42 0.59 -1.79 15.86
N SER A 43 -0.07 -2.65 16.64
CA SER A 43 -0.04 -4.10 16.45
C SER A 43 -0.69 -4.57 15.16
N GLU A 44 -1.75 -3.91 14.70
CA GLU A 44 -2.48 -4.25 13.47
C GLU A 44 -1.73 -3.74 12.24
N MET A 45 -1.26 -2.50 12.30
CA MET A 45 -0.32 -1.94 11.33
C MET A 45 0.96 -2.76 11.20
N LEU A 46 1.47 -3.32 12.30
CA LEU A 46 2.67 -4.16 12.27
C LEU A 46 2.42 -5.49 11.55
N LYS A 47 1.21 -6.07 11.62
CA LYS A 47 0.84 -7.22 10.77
C LYS A 47 0.81 -6.83 9.31
N GLU A 48 0.33 -5.63 8.99
CA GLU A 48 0.33 -5.17 7.62
C GLU A 48 1.74 -4.96 7.08
N LEU A 49 2.60 -4.27 7.83
CA LEU A 49 3.97 -4.04 7.43
C LEU A 49 4.80 -5.34 7.42
N GLN A 50 4.35 -6.37 8.13
CA GLN A 50 4.83 -7.75 8.00
C GLN A 50 4.31 -8.47 6.75
N SER A 51 3.06 -8.23 6.34
CA SER A 51 2.48 -8.76 5.10
C SER A 51 3.01 -8.04 3.85
N LEU A 52 3.10 -6.71 3.90
CA LEU A 52 3.82 -5.85 2.97
C LEU A 52 5.32 -6.12 2.99
N ARG A 53 5.87 -6.82 4.00
CA ARG A 53 7.28 -7.26 4.08
C ARG A 53 7.67 -8.32 3.03
N MET A 54 6.96 -8.32 1.92
CA MET A 54 7.57 -8.39 0.60
C MET A 54 8.38 -7.13 0.23
N ILE A 55 8.57 -6.16 1.14
CA ILE A 55 9.72 -5.24 1.10
C ILE A 55 10.97 -6.08 1.39
N GLU A 56 11.52 -6.61 0.29
CA GLU A 56 12.93 -6.95 0.13
C GLU A 56 13.42 -8.23 0.80
N THR A 57 12.88 -9.36 0.33
CA THR A 57 13.83 -10.40 -0.12
C THR A 57 14.48 -9.89 -1.40
N HIS A 58 15.35 -8.88 -1.30
CA HIS A 58 16.48 -8.53 -2.18
C HIS A 58 16.91 -7.05 -2.12
N PHE A 59 17.34 -6.57 -0.94
CA PHE A 59 18.59 -5.80 -0.85
C PHE A 59 19.82 -6.75 -0.88
N GLY A 60 19.72 -7.88 -1.58
CA GLY A 60 20.82 -8.85 -1.75
C GLY A 60 21.40 -9.48 -0.49
N VAL A 61 20.76 -9.34 0.69
CA VAL A 61 21.30 -9.85 1.95
C VAL A 61 20.26 -10.70 2.67
N ASP A 62 20.51 -12.01 2.68
CA ASP A 62 19.80 -13.04 3.43
C ASP A 62 20.06 -12.87 4.94
N VAL A 63 19.43 -11.86 5.56
CA VAL A 63 19.51 -11.64 7.00
C VAL A 63 18.11 -11.47 7.52
N LYS A 64 17.63 -12.46 8.28
CA LYS A 64 16.46 -12.32 9.16
C LYS A 64 16.74 -11.13 10.08
N PRO A 65 16.06 -9.98 9.90
CA PRO A 65 16.43 -8.81 10.67
C PRO A 65 15.99 -9.02 12.12
N ASP A 66 16.75 -8.48 13.08
CA ASP A 66 16.42 -8.59 14.49
C ASP A 66 15.05 -7.93 14.75
N PRO A 67 14.16 -8.55 15.56
CA PRO A 67 12.84 -8.00 15.85
C PRO A 67 12.86 -6.56 16.37
N LYS A 68 13.95 -6.13 17.02
CA LYS A 68 14.10 -4.76 17.54
C LYS A 68 14.48 -3.74 16.47
N GLU A 69 15.34 -4.12 15.53
CA GLU A 69 15.70 -3.24 14.39
C GLU A 69 14.49 -3.05 13.48
N LEU A 70 13.74 -4.12 13.28
CA LEU A 70 12.45 -4.11 12.61
C LEU A 70 11.45 -3.18 13.29
N ALA A 71 11.27 -3.33 14.60
CA ALA A 71 10.40 -2.45 15.37
C ALA A 71 10.77 -0.97 15.18
N ARG A 72 12.06 -0.60 15.10
CA ARG A 72 12.48 0.79 14.86
C ARG A 72 12.13 1.30 13.47
N VAL A 73 12.31 0.47 12.45
CA VAL A 73 11.91 0.84 11.07
C VAL A 73 10.39 0.99 11.01
N TYR A 74 9.64 0.11 11.67
CA TYR A 74 8.18 0.23 11.73
C TYR A 74 7.69 1.40 12.55
N ASP A 75 8.32 1.71 13.67
CA ASP A 75 8.02 2.89 14.48
C ASP A 75 8.18 4.15 13.62
N SER A 76 9.26 4.22 12.84
CA SER A 76 9.52 5.33 11.91
C SER A 76 8.47 5.44 10.82
N SER A 77 8.00 4.30 10.28
CA SER A 77 6.93 4.27 9.27
C SER A 77 5.57 4.59 9.88
N PHE A 78 5.25 4.05 11.06
CA PHE A 78 3.98 4.24 11.74
C PHE A 78 3.76 5.71 12.10
N VAL A 79 4.81 6.42 12.54
CA VAL A 79 4.77 7.86 12.81
C VAL A 79 4.43 8.70 11.56
N GLN A 80 4.63 8.17 10.35
CA GLN A 80 4.17 8.87 9.13
C GLN A 80 2.66 8.71 8.92
N PHE A 81 2.08 7.57 9.32
CA PHE A 81 0.65 7.32 9.22
C PHE A 81 -0.14 7.98 10.36
N ASP A 82 0.39 7.95 11.59
CA ASP A 82 -0.18 8.56 12.79
C ASP A 82 0.15 10.07 12.81
N ARG A 83 -0.65 10.84 12.07
CA ARG A 83 -0.40 12.28 11.81
C ARG A 83 -0.64 13.11 13.05
N ASP A 84 -1.63 12.74 13.85
CA ASP A 84 -1.96 13.42 15.10
C ASP A 84 -1.15 12.90 16.30
N SER A 85 -0.34 11.85 16.10
CA SER A 85 0.49 11.21 17.12
C SER A 85 -0.33 10.70 18.31
N ASN A 86 -1.56 10.26 18.06
CA ASN A 86 -2.46 9.72 19.07
C ASN A 86 -2.14 8.24 19.40
N GLY A 87 -1.23 7.60 18.65
CA GLY A 87 -0.80 6.22 18.82
C GLY A 87 -1.65 5.19 18.04
N THR A 88 -2.57 5.65 17.20
CA THR A 88 -3.49 4.87 16.37
C THR A 88 -3.64 5.54 15.01
N VAL A 89 -3.98 4.79 13.97
CA VAL A 89 -4.18 5.34 12.63
C VAL A 89 -5.65 5.18 12.28
N ASP A 90 -6.37 6.30 12.15
CA ASP A 90 -7.76 6.24 11.72
C ASP A 90 -7.89 6.04 10.19
N PHE A 91 -9.11 5.77 9.72
CA PHE A 91 -9.36 5.54 8.30
C PHE A 91 -8.98 6.73 7.41
N GLU A 92 -9.20 7.96 7.86
CA GLU A 92 -8.88 9.16 7.09
C GLU A 92 -7.36 9.36 7.00
N GLU A 93 -6.64 9.14 8.11
CA GLU A 93 -5.18 9.15 8.14
C GLU A 93 -4.59 8.07 7.23
N PHE A 94 -5.09 6.84 7.33
CA PHE A 94 -4.67 5.72 6.49
C PHE A 94 -4.94 6.02 5.00
N LYS A 95 -6.11 6.57 4.66
CA LYS A 95 -6.47 6.96 3.30
C LYS A 95 -5.57 8.06 2.77
N ALA A 96 -5.34 9.11 3.56
CA ALA A 96 -4.52 10.25 3.17
C ALA A 96 -3.06 9.86 2.94
N GLU A 97 -2.49 9.06 3.84
CA GLU A 97 -1.09 8.63 3.74
C GLU A 97 -0.89 7.64 2.60
N THR A 98 -1.81 6.67 2.44
CA THR A 98 -1.79 5.74 1.28
C THR A 98 -1.85 6.51 -0.04
N LYS A 99 -2.67 7.56 -0.11
CA LYS A 99 -2.77 8.42 -1.30
C LYS A 99 -1.47 9.18 -1.57
N LEU A 100 -0.84 9.73 -0.54
CA LEU A 100 0.43 10.44 -0.67
C LEU A 100 1.57 9.52 -1.11
N MET A 101 1.66 8.32 -0.54
CA MET A 101 2.64 7.32 -0.94
C MET A 101 2.46 6.92 -2.41
N LEU A 102 1.23 6.61 -2.84
CA LEU A 102 0.96 6.24 -4.22
C LEU A 102 1.21 7.41 -5.19
N LEU A 103 0.90 8.65 -4.80
CA LEU A 103 1.23 9.83 -5.60
C LEU A 103 2.74 10.02 -5.76
N ALA A 104 3.50 9.88 -4.67
CA ALA A 104 4.96 9.97 -4.72
C ALA A 104 5.54 8.86 -5.59
N MET A 105 5.04 7.63 -5.47
CA MET A 105 5.42 6.52 -6.35
C MET A 105 5.10 6.84 -7.81
N ALA A 106 3.94 7.41 -8.13
CA ALA A 106 3.59 7.77 -9.49
C ALA A 106 4.52 8.86 -10.07
N ASP A 107 4.93 9.82 -9.25
CA ASP A 107 5.88 10.88 -9.63
C ASP A 107 7.30 10.29 -9.87
N ASP A 108 7.75 9.40 -8.98
CA ASP A 108 9.05 8.72 -9.09
C ASP A 108 9.13 7.69 -10.24
N LEU A 109 8.05 6.93 -10.50
CA LEU A 109 7.97 5.98 -11.62
C LEU A 109 7.97 6.69 -12.98
N GLY A 110 7.41 7.91 -13.04
CA GLY A 110 7.29 8.67 -14.27
C GLY A 110 6.57 7.88 -15.38
N PHE A 111 7.05 8.04 -16.62
CA PHE A 111 6.47 7.43 -17.83
C PHE A 111 6.99 6.03 -18.16
N LEU A 112 7.94 5.49 -17.41
CA LEU A 112 8.53 4.19 -17.72
C LEU A 112 7.80 3.09 -16.93
N PRO A 113 7.04 2.21 -17.61
CA PRO A 113 6.37 1.13 -16.93
C PRO A 113 7.38 0.19 -16.30
N VAL A 114 7.20 -0.12 -15.02
CA VAL A 114 8.02 -1.08 -14.28
C VAL A 114 7.20 -2.35 -14.08
N GLN A 115 7.85 -3.48 -14.31
CA GLN A 115 7.24 -4.78 -14.08
C GLN A 115 7.46 -5.19 -12.63
N MET A 116 6.38 -5.35 -11.87
CA MET A 116 6.42 -5.70 -10.45
C MET A 116 5.66 -7.00 -10.18
N ILE A 117 6.14 -7.76 -9.20
CA ILE A 117 5.37 -8.89 -8.64
C ILE A 117 4.40 -8.30 -7.62
N LEU A 118 3.12 -8.50 -7.86
CA LEU A 118 2.03 -7.96 -7.07
C LEU A 118 1.29 -9.09 -6.36
N ASP A 119 0.90 -8.84 -5.12
CA ASP A 119 0.02 -9.75 -4.41
C ASP A 119 -1.45 -9.53 -4.81
N GLU A 120 -2.28 -10.56 -4.72
CA GLU A 120 -3.65 -10.54 -5.27
C GLU A 120 -4.52 -9.45 -4.62
N ASP A 121 -4.27 -9.15 -3.34
CA ASP A 121 -5.01 -8.15 -2.57
C ASP A 121 -4.28 -6.80 -2.44
N SER A 122 -3.21 -6.59 -3.21
CA SER A 122 -2.42 -5.34 -3.15
C SER A 122 -3.09 -4.19 -3.91
N PHE A 123 -2.91 -2.95 -3.43
CA PHE A 123 -3.41 -1.74 -4.09
C PHE A 123 -2.94 -1.63 -5.55
N LEU A 124 -1.68 -1.98 -5.79
CA LEU A 124 -1.07 -1.93 -7.12
C LEU A 124 -1.70 -2.99 -8.05
N LYS A 125 -2.04 -4.17 -7.54
CA LYS A 125 -2.74 -5.19 -8.34
C LYS A 125 -4.11 -4.69 -8.79
N LYS A 126 -4.90 -4.11 -7.87
CA LYS A 126 -6.20 -3.48 -8.19
C LYS A 126 -6.06 -2.35 -9.22
N ALA A 127 -4.98 -1.55 -9.14
CA ALA A 127 -4.69 -0.51 -10.14
C ALA A 127 -4.40 -1.09 -11.54
N VAL A 128 -3.58 -2.16 -11.62
CA VAL A 128 -3.25 -2.83 -12.88
C VAL A 128 -4.46 -3.54 -13.49
N ASP A 129 -5.24 -4.28 -12.70
CA ASP A 129 -6.44 -4.96 -13.20
C ASP A 129 -7.45 -3.97 -13.78
N ARG A 130 -7.57 -2.78 -13.18
CA ARG A 130 -8.44 -1.73 -13.70
C ARG A 130 -7.99 -1.18 -15.03
N GLU A 131 -6.69 -0.98 -15.21
CA GLU A 131 -6.14 -0.53 -16.50
C GLU A 131 -6.33 -1.59 -17.58
N ASP A 132 -6.10 -2.86 -17.25
CA ASP A 132 -6.34 -4.00 -18.15
C ASP A 132 -7.83 -4.08 -18.55
N MET A 133 -8.75 -3.90 -17.59
CA MET A 133 -10.20 -3.81 -17.88
C MET A 133 -10.54 -2.62 -18.78
N LYS A 134 -9.90 -1.47 -18.60
CA LYS A 134 -10.08 -0.28 -19.46
C LYS A 134 -9.63 -0.56 -20.90
N LEU A 135 -8.51 -1.27 -21.07
CA LEU A 135 -7.98 -1.66 -22.37
C LEU A 135 -8.87 -2.72 -23.07
N GLN A 136 -9.47 -3.64 -22.31
CA GLN A 136 -10.39 -4.65 -22.84
C GLN A 136 -11.78 -4.10 -23.21
N SER A 137 -12.21 -3.00 -22.59
CA SER A 137 -13.51 -2.35 -22.85
C SER A 137 -13.49 -1.41 -24.08
N GLY A 138 -12.33 -1.23 -24.71
CA GLY A 138 -12.11 -0.33 -25.85
C GLY A 138 -12.13 -1.01 -27.22
N VAL A 139 -13.10 -1.89 -27.49
CA VAL A 139 -13.39 -2.47 -28.82
C VAL A 139 -14.82 -2.18 -29.23
#